data_AF-A0ABD5BIS0-F1
#
_entry.id   AF-A0ABD5BIS0-F1
#
_cell.length_a   1.000
_cell.length_b   1.000
_cell.length_c   1.000
_cell.angle_alpha   90.00
_cell.angle_beta   90.00
_cell.angle_gamma   90.00
#
_symmetry.space_group_name_H-M   'P 1'
#
loop_
_entity.id
_entity.type
_entity.pdbx_description
1 polymer ?
#
loop_
_entity_poly.entity_id
_entity_poly.type
_entity_poly.pdbx_seq_one_letter_code
_entity_poly.pdbx_strand_id
1 'polypeptide(L)'
;MQTTNAACLGLYEKALPADLGWPQRLATAAELGFEFVEMSIDEQPTRQQRLDWDRRQRLAFIQARLDSGLTVPRKCLSAHRRDPFGSHDAATR
;
A
#
# COMPACT_ATOMS: atom_id res chain seq x y z
N MET A 1 -18.07 2.76 -26.28
CA MET A 1 -16.67 3.07 -26.62
C MET A 1 -15.82 1.96 -26.04
N GLN A 2 -15.34 1.03 -26.87
CA GLN A 2 -14.45 -0.03 -26.45
C GLN A 2 -13.07 0.58 -26.18
N THR A 3 -12.68 0.67 -24.92
CA THR A 3 -11.33 1.08 -24.54
C THR A 3 -10.37 -0.05 -24.91
N THR A 4 -9.59 0.23 -25.96
CA THR A 4 -8.35 -0.45 -26.36
C THR A 4 -7.55 -0.96 -25.18
N ASN A 5 -7.02 -2.20 -25.26
CA ASN A 5 -6.04 -2.82 -24.34
C ASN A 5 -5.29 -1.81 -23.47
N ALA A 6 -5.90 -1.41 -22.34
CA ALA A 6 -5.36 -0.37 -21.49
C ALA A 6 -4.32 -1.01 -20.59
N ALA A 7 -3.09 -0.50 -20.61
CA ALA A 7 -2.07 -0.92 -19.67
C ALA A 7 -2.58 -0.67 -18.25
N CYS A 8 -2.52 -1.69 -17.39
CA CYS A 8 -2.98 -1.58 -16.01
C CYS A 8 -2.10 -0.55 -15.27
N LEU A 9 -2.67 0.59 -14.89
CA LEU A 9 -1.96 1.71 -14.29
C LEU A 9 -2.21 1.76 -12.78
N GLY A 10 -1.11 1.71 -12.03
CA GLY A 10 -1.12 1.77 -10.58
C GLY A 10 -0.51 3.03 -10.01
N LEU A 11 -0.94 3.39 -8.80
CA LEU A 11 -0.42 4.50 -8.03
C LEU A 11 0.41 3.99 -6.84
N TYR A 12 1.59 4.54 -6.65
CA TYR A 12 2.37 4.26 -5.44
C TYR A 12 1.82 5.04 -4.25
N GLU A 13 1.65 4.41 -3.07
CA GLU A 13 1.06 5.04 -1.89
C GLU A 13 1.67 6.42 -1.55
N LYS A 14 2.99 6.56 -1.69
CA LYS A 14 3.73 7.78 -1.31
C LYS A 14 3.60 8.92 -2.33
N ALA A 15 2.86 8.72 -3.42
CA ALA A 15 2.49 9.79 -4.35
C ALA A 15 1.26 10.60 -3.87
N LEU A 16 0.59 10.14 -2.81
CA LEU A 16 -0.54 10.82 -2.17
C LEU A 16 -0.14 11.38 -0.78
N PRO A 17 -0.90 12.34 -0.23
CA PRO A 17 -0.64 12.88 1.10
C PRO A 17 -0.55 11.78 2.18
N ALA A 18 0.40 11.94 3.10
CA ALA A 18 0.77 10.92 4.07
C ALA A 18 -0.28 10.74 5.18
N ASP A 19 -1.06 11.78 5.47
CA ASP A 19 -2.10 11.86 6.49
C ASP A 19 -3.44 11.23 6.08
N LEU A 20 -3.61 10.87 4.81
CA LEU A 20 -4.83 10.19 4.35
C LEU A 20 -4.97 8.80 5.00
N GLY A 21 -6.18 8.49 5.46
CA GLY A 21 -6.59 7.12 5.77
C GLY A 21 -6.71 6.26 4.50
N TRP A 22 -6.80 4.94 4.67
CA TRP A 22 -6.98 4.03 3.53
C TRP A 22 -8.26 4.28 2.73
N PRO A 23 -9.44 4.55 3.34
CA PRO A 23 -10.65 4.88 2.59
C PRO A 23 -10.46 6.10 1.69
N GLN A 24 -9.96 7.21 2.24
CA GLN A 24 -9.73 8.43 1.46
C GLN A 24 -8.67 8.22 0.38
N ARG A 25 -7.56 7.55 0.72
CA ARG A 25 -6.47 7.28 -0.23
C ARG A 25 -6.94 6.49 -1.44
N LEU A 26 -7.76 5.46 -1.21
CA LEU A 26 -8.30 4.64 -2.28
C LEU A 26 -9.35 5.40 -3.09
N ALA A 27 -10.26 6.14 -2.45
CA ALA A 27 -11.21 7.00 -3.16
C ALA A 27 -10.49 8.00 -4.09
N THR A 28 -9.46 8.69 -3.59
CA THR A 28 -8.65 9.61 -4.41
C THR A 28 -7.97 8.90 -5.58
N ALA A 29 -7.42 7.69 -5.39
CA ALA A 29 -6.82 6.93 -6.48
C ALA A 29 -7.84 6.57 -7.57
N ALA A 30 -9.09 6.24 -7.18
CA ALA A 30 -10.18 5.94 -8.10
C ALA A 30 -10.60 7.18 -8.88
N GLU A 31 -10.75 8.32 -8.20
CA GLU A 31 -11.09 9.61 -8.82
C GLU A 31 -10.04 10.06 -9.84
N LEU A 32 -8.76 9.75 -9.58
CA LEU A 32 -7.65 10.02 -10.49
C LEU A 32 -7.55 9.01 -11.66
N GLY A 33 -8.39 7.97 -11.69
CA GLY A 33 -8.45 6.99 -12.77
C GLY A 33 -7.40 5.88 -12.70
N PHE A 34 -6.78 5.64 -11.53
CA PHE A 34 -5.90 4.49 -11.33
C PHE A 34 -6.70 3.21 -11.05
N GLU A 35 -6.13 2.05 -11.38
CA GLU A 35 -6.78 0.75 -11.22
C GLU A 35 -6.34 0.03 -9.94
N PHE A 36 -5.18 0.39 -9.41
CA PHE A 36 -4.68 -0.13 -8.15
C PHE A 36 -3.76 0.83 -7.42
N VAL A 37 -3.57 0.57 -6.12
CA VAL A 37 -2.55 1.23 -5.30
C VAL A 37 -1.50 0.19 -4.88
N GLU A 38 -0.23 0.57 -4.86
CA GLU A 38 0.83 -0.22 -4.24
C GLU A 38 1.13 0.30 -2.83
N MET A 39 0.98 -0.57 -1.82
CA MET A 39 1.23 -0.23 -0.43
C MET A 39 2.73 -0.18 -0.13
N SER A 40 3.16 0.79 0.67
CA SER A 40 4.52 0.89 1.18
C SER A 40 4.63 0.30 2.59
N ILE A 41 5.63 -0.54 2.82
CA ILE A 41 6.11 -0.90 4.16
C ILE A 41 7.59 -0.52 4.16
N ASP A 42 7.85 0.75 4.47
CA ASP A 42 9.18 1.35 4.46
C ASP A 42 9.80 1.37 5.87
N GLU A 43 10.85 2.15 6.07
CA GLU A 43 11.58 2.24 7.33
C GLU A 43 10.80 2.99 8.43
N GLN A 44 9.66 3.62 8.10
CA GLN A 44 8.89 4.40 9.05
C GLN A 44 8.09 3.50 9.99
N PRO A 45 8.16 3.70 11.32
CA PRO A 45 7.43 2.88 12.29
C PRO A 45 5.93 2.78 12.01
N THR A 46 5.30 3.88 11.59
CA THR A 46 3.87 3.92 11.26
C THR A 46 3.48 3.04 10.09
N ARG A 47 4.38 2.81 9.11
CA ARG A 47 4.14 1.89 7.99
C ARG A 47 4.47 0.45 8.36
N GLN A 48 5.44 0.23 9.24
CA GLN A 48 5.79 -1.11 9.71
C GLN A 48 4.74 -1.73 10.62
N GLN A 49 4.09 -0.92 11.46
CA GLN A 49 2.96 -1.34 12.31
C GLN A 49 1.80 -1.99 11.54
N ARG A 50 1.77 -1.84 10.19
CA ARG A 50 0.80 -2.53 9.33
C ARG A 50 0.99 -4.05 9.32
N LEU A 51 2.20 -4.54 9.58
CA LEU A 51 2.50 -5.95 9.74
C LEU A 51 1.84 -6.53 11.00
N ASP A 52 1.71 -5.70 12.04
CA ASP A 52 1.11 -6.05 13.32
C ASP A 52 -0.39 -5.78 13.38
N TRP A 53 -1.02 -5.43 12.26
CA TRP A 53 -2.46 -5.16 12.23
C TRP A 53 -3.25 -6.35 12.77
N ASP A 54 -4.19 -6.04 13.66
CA ASP A 54 -5.14 -7.00 14.17
C ASP A 54 -6.17 -7.38 13.08
N ARG A 55 -7.01 -8.37 13.37
CA ARG A 55 -8.04 -8.83 12.43
C ARG A 55 -9.01 -7.70 12.02
N ARG A 56 -9.36 -6.81 12.95
CA ARG A 56 -10.30 -5.70 12.70
C ARG A 56 -9.70 -4.66 11.77
N GLN A 57 -8.43 -4.29 11.94
CA GLN A 57 -7.69 -3.38 11.08
C GLN A 57 -7.53 -3.96 9.67
N ARG A 58 -7.20 -5.25 9.55
CA ARG A 58 -7.14 -5.95 8.25
C ARG A 58 -8.51 -5.96 7.56
N LEU A 59 -9.59 -6.24 8.29
CA LEU A 59 -10.95 -6.22 7.75
C LEU A 59 -11.38 -4.81 7.33
N ALA A 60 -11.06 -3.78 8.11
CA ALA A 60 -11.35 -2.39 7.75
C ALA A 60 -10.61 -1.98 6.47
N PHE A 61 -9.36 -2.41 6.29
CA PHE A 61 -8.61 -2.20 5.05
C PHE A 61 -9.25 -2.94 3.85
N ILE A 62 -9.67 -4.19 4.04
CA ILE A 62 -10.37 -4.96 3.01
C ILE A 62 -11.69 -4.28 2.63
N GLN A 63 -12.47 -3.81 3.61
CA GLN A 63 -13.71 -3.10 3.36
C GLN A 63 -13.47 -1.83 2.55
N ALA A 64 -12.47 -1.02 2.93
CA ALA A 64 -12.11 0.19 2.19
C ALA A 64 -11.72 -0.10 0.73
N ARG A 65 -11.03 -1.22 0.47
CA ARG A 65 -10.71 -1.69 -0.89
C ARG A 65 -11.97 -2.07 -1.67
N LEU A 66 -12.91 -2.77 -1.03
CA LEU A 66 -14.17 -3.15 -1.68
C LEU A 66 -15.02 -1.93 -2.00
N ASP A 67 -15.14 -0.99 -1.06
CA ASP A 67 -15.92 0.23 -1.21
C ASP A 67 -15.37 1.14 -2.32
N SER A 68 -14.05 1.18 -2.51
CA SER A 68 -13.42 2.01 -3.53
C SER A 68 -13.41 1.39 -4.93
N GLY A 69 -13.63 0.07 -5.04
CA GLY A 69 -13.50 -0.66 -6.30
C GLY A 69 -12.05 -0.82 -6.82
N LEU A 70 -11.04 -0.34 -6.08
CA LEU A 70 -9.63 -0.54 -6.46
C LEU A 70 -9.07 -1.82 -5.87
N THR A 71 -7.89 -2.22 -6.37
CA THR A 71 -7.10 -3.28 -5.77
C THR A 71 -5.83 -2.75 -5.10
N VAL A 72 -5.28 -3.52 -4.15
CA VAL A 72 -3.94 -3.28 -3.57
C VAL A 72 -3.14 -4.59 -3.70
N PRO A 73 -2.69 -4.94 -4.92
CA PRO A 73 -2.18 -6.28 -5.22
C PRO A 73 -0.73 -6.49 -4.76
N ARG A 74 0.01 -5.40 -4.52
CA ARG A 74 1.44 -5.43 -4.24
C ARG A 74 1.78 -4.61 -3.00
N LYS A 75 2.86 -5.01 -2.34
CA LYS A 75 3.50 -4.30 -1.23
C LYS A 75 4.96 -4.08 -1.58
N CYS A 76 5.42 -2.83 -1.53
CA CYS A 76 6.84 -2.50 -1.54
C CYS A 76 7.39 -2.62 -0.10
N LEU A 77 8.06 -3.73 0.20
CA LEU A 77 8.71 -3.98 1.48
C LEU A 77 10.14 -3.43 1.48
N SER A 78 10.24 -2.09 1.52
CA SER A 78 11.53 -1.39 1.55
C SER A 78 12.14 -1.29 2.95
N ALA A 79 11.42 -1.73 3.99
CA ALA A 79 11.92 -1.86 5.36
C ALA A 79 13.27 -2.61 5.45
N HIS A 80 13.51 -3.58 4.56
CA HIS A 80 14.79 -4.30 4.51
C HIS A 80 16.01 -3.43 4.13
N ARG A 81 15.83 -2.16 3.73
CA ARG A 81 16.97 -1.24 3.63
C ARG A 81 17.55 -0.94 5.01
N ARG A 82 16.70 -0.83 6.03
CA ARG A 82 17.10 -0.68 7.44
C ARG A 82 17.44 -2.03 8.07
N ASP A 83 16.66 -3.06 7.75
CA ASP A 83 16.79 -4.40 8.30
C ASP A 83 17.18 -5.43 7.21
N PRO A 84 18.41 -5.34 6.64
CA PRO A 84 18.81 -6.18 5.53
C PRO A 84 19.17 -7.59 5.97
N PHE A 85 18.72 -8.59 5.21
CA PHE A 85 19.13 -10.00 5.41
C PHE A 85 20.65 -10.23 5.29
N GLY A 86 21.37 -9.30 4.66
CA GLY A 86 22.83 -9.34 4.54
C GLY A 86 23.58 -8.70 5.70
N SER A 87 22.91 -8.31 6.80
CA SER A 87 23.58 -7.64 7.92
C SER A 87 24.65 -8.54 8.56
N HIS A 88 25.80 -7.93 8.88
CA HIS A 88 26.82 -8.56 9.71
C HIS A 88 26.43 -8.58 11.19
N ASP A 89 25.56 -7.67 11.62
CA ASP A 89 24.98 -7.68 12.96
C ASP A 89 23.87 -8.75 13.03
N ALA A 90 24.05 -9.71 13.92
CA ALA A 90 23.11 -10.81 14.14
C ALA A 90 21.76 -10.34 14.70
N ALA A 91 21.71 -9.19 15.39
CA ALA A 91 20.43 -8.65 15.89
C ALA A 91 19.57 -8.03 14.78
N THR A 92 20.17 -7.67 13.63
CA THR A 92 19.49 -7.06 12.48
C THR A 92 19.19 -8.07 11.36
N ARG A 93 19.92 -9.20 11.32
CA ARG A 93 19.84 -10.22 10.26
C ARG A 93 18.62 -11.13 10.37
#